data_AF-A0A7X8WV42-F1
#
_entry.id   AF-A0A7X8WV42-F1
#
_cell.length_a   1.000
_cell.length_b   1.000
_cell.length_c   1.000
_cell.angle_alpha   90.00
_cell.angle_beta   90.00
_cell.angle_gamma   90.00
#
_symmetry.space_group_name_H-M   'P 1'
#
loop_
_entity.id
_entity.type
_entity.pdbx_description
1 polymer ?
#
loop_
_entity_poly.entity_id
_entity_poly.type
_entity_poly.pdbx_seq_one_letter_code
_entity_poly.pdbx_strand_id
1 'polypeptide(L)'
;IIEYDNALGTQYYETLYEYLNTGQNMAATAKKLGIHRNTIAYRIEKIQGITGMDLRNGESCFKLFMSYKIMDMYENNIEYG
;
A
#
# COMPACT_ATOMS: atom_id res chain seq x y z
N ILE A 1 0.56 -9.77 -1.57
CA ILE A 1 -0.58 -8.82 -1.67
C ILE A 1 -1.08 -8.69 -3.10
N ILE A 2 -0.22 -8.47 -4.11
CA ILE A 2 -0.66 -8.37 -5.52
C ILE A 2 -1.46 -9.61 -5.96
N GLU A 3 -0.96 -10.81 -5.67
CA GLU A 3 -1.69 -12.06 -5.94
C GLU A 3 -3.05 -12.12 -5.22
N TYR A 4 -3.13 -11.57 -4.02
CA TYR A 4 -4.36 -11.51 -3.22
C TYR A 4 -5.38 -10.55 -3.83
N ASP A 5 -4.92 -9.37 -4.28
CA ASP A 5 -5.73 -8.40 -5.02
C ASP A 5 -6.27 -9.01 -6.31
N ASN A 6 -5.44 -9.72 -7.06
CA ASN A 6 -5.86 -10.40 -8.30
C ASN A 6 -6.88 -11.53 -8.03
N ALA A 7 -6.69 -12.30 -6.96
CA ALA A 7 -7.56 -13.43 -6.64
C ALA A 7 -8.92 -13.00 -6.09
N LEU A 8 -8.99 -11.89 -5.37
CA LEU A 8 -10.17 -11.49 -4.58
C LEU A 8 -10.74 -10.12 -4.96
N GLY A 9 -10.20 -9.48 -6.00
CA GLY A 9 -10.63 -8.16 -6.47
C GLY A 9 -10.42 -7.06 -5.43
N THR A 10 -9.46 -7.23 -4.52
CA THR A 10 -9.13 -6.22 -3.50
C THR A 10 -8.18 -5.18 -4.07
N GLN A 11 -7.97 -4.10 -3.32
CA GLN A 11 -7.06 -2.99 -3.70
C GLN A 11 -6.07 -2.72 -2.56
N TYR A 12 -5.58 -3.77 -1.93
CA TYR A 12 -4.72 -3.68 -0.75
C TYR A 12 -3.33 -3.17 -1.11
N TYR A 13 -2.80 -3.55 -2.27
CA TYR A 13 -1.51 -3.08 -2.76
C TYR A 13 -1.50 -1.56 -2.93
N GLU A 14 -2.49 -1.03 -3.67
CA GLU A 14 -2.66 0.41 -3.89
C GLU A 14 -2.95 1.15 -2.58
N THR A 15 -3.81 0.59 -1.72
CA THR A 15 -4.13 1.21 -0.43
C THR A 15 -2.89 1.34 0.46
N LEU A 16 -2.06 0.30 0.51
CA LEU A 16 -0.83 0.31 1.31
C LEU A 16 0.20 1.29 0.75
N TYR A 17 0.35 1.34 -0.58
CA TYR A 17 1.22 2.31 -1.24
C TYR A 17 0.83 3.74 -0.89
N GLU A 18 -0.45 4.11 -1.08
CA GLU A 18 -0.90 5.46 -0.79
C GLU A 18 -0.91 5.78 0.70
N TYR A 19 -1.14 4.78 1.55
CA TYR A 19 -1.00 4.93 2.99
C TYR A 19 0.43 5.33 3.39
N LEU A 20 1.45 4.66 2.84
CA LEU A 20 2.85 5.02 3.07
C LEU A 20 3.20 6.37 2.45
N ASN A 21 2.79 6.64 1.21
CA ASN A 21 3.03 7.90 0.48
C ASN A 21 2.43 9.12 1.21
N THR A 22 1.37 8.93 1.99
CA THR A 22 0.71 9.98 2.77
C THR A 22 1.20 10.05 4.21
N GLY A 23 2.35 9.45 4.52
CA GLY A 23 2.93 9.45 5.86
C GLY A 23 2.03 8.75 6.87
N GLN A 24 1.36 7.69 6.43
CA GLN A 24 0.46 6.87 7.26
C GLN A 24 -0.78 7.63 7.77
N ASN A 25 -1.15 8.73 7.10
CA ASN A 25 -2.30 9.54 7.45
C ASN A 25 -3.57 9.00 6.77
N MET A 26 -4.39 8.29 7.54
CA MET A 26 -5.65 7.68 7.09
C MET A 26 -6.59 8.64 6.35
N ALA A 27 -6.68 9.91 6.78
CA ALA A 27 -7.57 10.88 6.16
C ALA A 27 -7.02 11.38 4.82
N ALA A 28 -5.71 11.59 4.72
CA ALA A 28 -5.04 11.94 3.48
C ALA A 28 -5.09 10.77 2.47
N THR A 29 -4.87 9.53 2.92
CA THR A 29 -5.00 8.33 2.09
C THR A 29 -6.43 8.19 1.55
N ALA A 30 -7.44 8.32 2.42
CA ALA A 30 -8.85 8.28 2.06
C ALA A 30 -9.19 9.31 0.97
N LYS A 31 -8.72 10.56 1.14
CA LYS A 31 -8.90 11.63 0.17
C LYS A 31 -8.25 11.30 -1.17
N LYS A 32 -7.02 10.76 -1.17
CA LYS A 32 -6.32 10.37 -2.40
C LYS A 32 -7.01 9.24 -3.16
N LEU A 33 -7.50 8.23 -2.44
CA LEU A 33 -8.15 7.06 -3.04
C LEU A 33 -9.65 7.26 -3.30
N GLY A 34 -10.23 8.41 -2.93
CA GLY A 34 -11.65 8.69 -3.12
C GLY A 34 -12.59 7.78 -2.31
N ILE A 35 -12.11 7.20 -1.20
CA ILE A 35 -12.89 6.27 -0.37
C ILE A 35 -12.92 6.72 1.09
N HIS A 36 -13.85 6.17 1.87
CA HIS A 36 -14.02 6.55 3.27
C HIS A 36 -12.83 6.12 4.14
N ARG A 37 -12.48 6.92 5.16
CA ARG A 37 -11.40 6.63 6.11
C ARG A 37 -11.56 5.28 6.80
N ASN A 38 -12.79 4.89 7.15
CA ASN A 38 -13.06 3.59 7.78
C ASN A 38 -12.69 2.43 6.84
N THR A 39 -12.89 2.60 5.52
CA THR A 39 -12.48 1.61 4.53
C THR A 39 -10.95 1.50 4.51
N ILE A 40 -10.22 2.61 4.60
CA ILE A 40 -8.75 2.57 4.74
C ILE A 40 -8.34 1.81 6.01
N ALA A 41 -8.92 2.16 7.16
CA ALA A 41 -8.59 1.50 8.43
C ALA A 41 -8.81 -0.02 8.36
N TYR A 42 -9.94 -0.46 7.81
CA TYR A 42 -10.24 -1.87 7.59
C TYR A 42 -9.24 -2.54 6.64
N ARG A 43 -8.91 -1.90 5.50
CA ARG A 43 -7.94 -2.44 4.53
C ARG A 43 -6.57 -2.58 5.18
N ILE A 44 -6.11 -1.59 5.95
CA ILE A 44 -4.83 -1.64 6.67
C ILE A 44 -4.81 -2.76 7.69
N GLU A 45 -5.87 -2.94 8.48
CA GLU A 45 -5.98 -4.07 9.41
C GLU A 45 -5.89 -5.42 8.68
N LYS A 46 -6.60 -5.57 7.55
CA LYS A 46 -6.52 -6.79 6.72
C LYS A 46 -5.13 -7.01 6.15
N ILE A 47 -4.46 -5.97 5.67
CA ILE A 47 -3.08 -6.04 5.17
C ILE A 47 -2.14 -6.55 6.27
N GLN A 48 -2.23 -6.01 7.48
CA GLN A 48 -1.41 -6.46 8.60
C GLN A 48 -1.71 -7.91 8.97
N GLY A 49 -2.98 -8.32 8.95
CA GLY A 49 -3.38 -9.71 9.21
C GLY A 49 -2.88 -10.69 8.14
N ILE A 50 -2.88 -10.30 6.86
CA ILE A 50 -2.43 -11.14 5.75
C ILE A 50 -0.91 -11.27 5.72
N THR A 51 -0.20 -10.19 6.01
CA THR A 51 1.26 -10.12 5.83
C THR A 51 2.07 -10.31 7.10
N GLY A 52 1.43 -10.21 8.26
CA GLY A 52 2.12 -10.19 9.56
C GLY A 52 2.97 -8.94 9.79
N MET A 53 2.89 -7.93 8.90
CA MET A 53 3.71 -6.73 9.00
C MET A 53 3.22 -5.78 10.10
N ASP A 54 4.18 -5.28 10.88
CA ASP A 54 3.94 -4.16 11.78
C ASP A 54 4.13 -2.83 11.05
N LEU A 55 3.02 -2.22 10.65
CA LEU A 55 3.01 -0.90 10.02
C LEU A 55 3.20 0.24 11.03
N ARG A 56 3.52 -0.03 12.29
CA ARG A 56 3.95 1.01 13.25
C ARG A 56 5.47 1.10 13.36
N ASN A 57 6.19 0.10 12.84
CA ASN A 57 7.63 0.10 12.81
C ASN A 57 8.14 0.93 11.63
N GLY A 58 8.80 2.05 11.93
CA GLY A 58 9.31 2.98 10.91
C GLY A 58 10.29 2.35 9.93
N GLU A 59 11.15 1.43 10.39
CA GLU A 59 12.11 0.70 9.55
C GLU A 59 11.40 -0.24 8.58
N SER A 60 10.40 -0.98 9.05
CA SER A 60 9.56 -1.84 8.20
C SER A 60 8.80 -1.03 7.16
N CYS A 61 8.20 0.10 7.55
CA CYS A 61 7.51 1.02 6.65
C CYS A 61 8.46 1.58 5.59
N PHE A 62 9.68 1.97 5.98
CA PHE A 62 10.69 2.49 5.06
C PHE A 62 11.11 1.44 4.03
N LYS A 63 11.45 0.22 4.47
CA LYS A 63 11.80 -0.89 3.56
C LYS A 63 10.68 -1.20 2.58
N LEU A 64 9.45 -1.24 3.07
CA LEU A 64 8.28 -1.49 2.25
C LEU A 64 8.09 -0.36 1.24
N PHE A 65 8.18 0.90 1.65
CA PHE A 65 8.08 2.05 0.75
C PHE A 65 9.16 2.04 -0.33
N MET A 66 10.39 1.69 0.02
CA MET A 66 11.47 1.51 -0.95
C MET A 66 11.18 0.38 -1.93
N SER A 67 10.62 -0.75 -1.47
CA SER A 67 10.24 -1.85 -2.38
C SER A 67 9.20 -1.41 -3.41
N TYR A 68 8.21 -0.60 -3.01
CA TYR A 68 7.25 0.02 -3.93
C TYR A 68 7.94 0.92 -4.96
N LYS A 69 8.85 1.81 -4.53
CA LYS A 69 9.56 2.71 -5.44
C LYS A 69 10.46 1.98 -6.42
N ILE A 70 11.12 0.91 -5.97
CA ILE A 70 11.94 0.07 -6.83
C ILE A 70 11.05 -0.62 -7.88
N MET A 71 9.91 -1.19 -7.47
CA MET A 71 8.98 -1.84 -8.39
C MET A 71 8.43 -0.87 -9.45
N ASP A 72 8.00 0.32 -9.02
CA ASP A 72 7.57 1.40 -9.92
C ASP A 72 8.68 1.78 -10.91
N MET A 73 9.93 1.93 -10.45
CA MET A 73 11.07 2.19 -11.34
C MET A 73 11.29 1.05 -12.35
N TYR A 74 11.14 -0.22 -11.96
CA TYR A 74 11.28 -1.33 -12.89
C TYR A 74 10.19 -1.34 -13.96
N GLU A 75 8.93 -1.08 -13.58
CA GLU A 75 7.82 -1.01 -14.53
C GLU A 75 7.99 0.14 -15.53
N ASN A 76 8.39 1.33 -15.05
CA ASN A 76 8.62 2.50 -15.91
C ASN A 76 9.87 2.36 -16.80
N ASN A 77 10.87 1.55 -16.44
CA ASN A 77 12.04 1.29 -17.29
C ASN A 77 11.78 0.27 -18.40
N ILE A 78 10.71 -0.53 -18.31
CA ILE A 78 10.33 -1.48 -19.38
C ILE A 78 9.56 -0.76 -20.51
N GLU A 79 8.93 0.39 -20.26
CA GLU A 79 8.22 1.16 -21.30
C GLU A 79 9.14 1.94 -22.26
N TYR A 80 10.44 2.06 -21.95
CA TYR A 80 11.43 2.77 -22.78
C TYR A 80 12.65 1.92 -23.19
N GLY A 81 12.59 0.60 -22.96
CA GLY A 81 13.65 -0.37 -23.29
C GLY A 81 13.40 -1.14 -24.57
#